data_AF-A0A2E1N001-F1
#
_entry.id   AF-A0A2E1N001-F1
#
_cell.length_a   1.000
_cell.length_b   1.000
_cell.length_c   1.000
_cell.angle_alpha   90.00
_cell.angle_beta   90.00
_cell.angle_gamma   90.00
#
_symmetry.space_group_name_H-M   'P 1'
#
loop_
_entity.id
_entity.type
_entity.pdbx_description
1 polymer ?
#
loop_
_entity_poly.entity_id
_entity_poly.type
_entity_poly.pdbx_seq_one_letter_code
_entity_poly.pdbx_strand_id
1 'polypeptide(L)'
;MSQVDTKHYKLKSFEEEKKIRSLNNTFSITYITDTLYKQLISKGVACDKIKLSRFINNVSNLDYQHPGLKAEEYLSHPFRVAKIIASYSENLNYEEIQLALSHNVIEVVTNSSDQIKKAISPRLYEKIKLLTVDRKYQWDWNYKKKYYNEIKESNLASKIKVADKLDNIFLLNNNPDNKVKRNYIYEIETFVIPLTCGVLPVLEEYFKSCLALVKQDMYK
;
A
#
# COMPACT_ATOMS: atom_id res chain seq x y z
N MET A 1 -19.65 21.41 -17.72
CA MET A 1 -18.53 20.44 -17.74
C MET A 1 -17.47 20.96 -16.79
N SER A 2 -17.35 20.41 -15.58
CA SER A 2 -16.26 20.81 -14.69
C SER A 2 -14.96 20.25 -15.24
N GLN A 3 -13.95 21.11 -15.37
CA GLN A 3 -12.58 20.68 -15.67
C GLN A 3 -12.18 19.69 -14.58
N VAL A 4 -12.08 18.42 -14.95
CA VAL A 4 -11.56 17.37 -14.07
C VAL A 4 -10.09 17.72 -13.85
N ASP A 5 -9.74 18.16 -12.64
CA ASP A 5 -8.35 18.34 -12.24
C ASP A 5 -7.64 16.99 -12.40
N THR A 6 -6.87 16.87 -13.48
CA THR A 6 -6.16 15.67 -13.91
C THR A 6 -4.79 15.56 -13.26
N LYS A 7 -4.46 16.41 -12.29
CA LYS A 7 -3.17 16.33 -11.57
C LYS A 7 -3.02 14.95 -10.94
N HIS A 8 -2.17 14.14 -11.55
CA HIS A 8 -1.74 12.86 -11.00
C HIS A 8 -1.14 13.10 -9.61
N TYR A 9 -1.40 12.17 -8.68
CA TYR A 9 -0.82 12.30 -7.35
C TYR A 9 0.70 12.22 -7.50
N LYS A 10 1.38 13.21 -6.93
CA LYS A 10 2.83 13.30 -6.94
C LYS A 10 3.31 13.24 -5.51
N LEU A 11 4.24 12.33 -5.24
CA LEU A 11 4.96 12.26 -3.98
C LEU A 11 5.70 13.59 -3.74
N LYS A 12 5.55 14.09 -2.53
CA LYS A 12 6.11 15.36 -2.04
C LYS A 12 7.48 15.15 -1.39
N SER A 13 8.02 16.17 -0.74
CA SER A 13 9.21 15.99 0.09
C SER A 13 8.94 15.03 1.25
N PHE A 14 10.00 14.43 1.81
CA PHE A 14 9.88 13.48 2.92
C PHE A 14 9.12 14.07 4.13
N GLU A 15 9.43 15.31 4.51
CA GLU A 15 8.77 15.98 5.64
C GLU A 15 7.28 16.27 5.36
N GLU A 16 6.92 16.64 4.14
CA GLU A 16 5.51 16.81 3.77
C GLU A 16 4.75 15.48 3.78
N GLU A 17 5.33 14.42 3.21
CA GLU A 17 4.72 13.08 3.20
C GLU A 17 4.58 12.49 4.61
N LYS A 18 5.58 12.71 5.48
CA LYS A 18 5.53 12.40 6.91
C LYS A 18 4.41 13.16 7.60
N LYS A 19 4.32 14.48 7.40
CA LYS A 19 3.24 15.31 7.97
C LYS A 19 1.86 14.83 7.53
N ILE A 20 1.66 14.54 6.24
CA ILE A 20 0.38 14.04 5.70
C ILE A 20 -0.07 12.75 6.41
N ARG A 21 0.87 11.84 6.70
CA ARG A 21 0.59 10.55 7.35
C ARG A 21 0.35 10.69 8.85
N SER A 22 1.06 11.59 9.52
CA SER A 22 0.90 11.84 10.95
C SER A 22 -0.44 12.49 11.31
N LEU A 23 -1.13 13.12 10.34
CA LEU A 23 -2.41 13.78 10.58
C LEU A 23 -3.60 12.81 10.74
N ASN A 24 -3.40 11.50 10.54
CA ASN A 24 -4.46 10.47 10.63
C ASN A 24 -5.75 10.85 9.86
N ASN A 25 -5.58 11.44 8.68
CA ASN A 25 -6.72 11.89 7.87
C ASN A 25 -7.64 10.71 7.53
N THR A 26 -8.93 10.86 7.87
CA THR A 26 -9.98 9.98 7.39
C THR A 26 -10.49 10.48 6.04
N PHE A 27 -10.82 9.56 5.15
CA PHE A 27 -11.34 9.88 3.82
C PHE A 27 -12.70 9.24 3.63
N SER A 28 -13.68 10.01 3.15
CA SER A 28 -14.98 9.44 2.81
C SER A 28 -14.87 8.49 1.62
N ILE A 29 -15.71 7.46 1.60
CA ILE A 29 -15.76 6.50 0.48
C ILE A 29 -15.99 7.21 -0.85
N THR A 30 -16.82 8.25 -0.86
CA THR A 30 -17.06 9.09 -2.05
C THR A 30 -15.77 9.77 -2.51
N TYR A 31 -14.99 10.35 -1.59
CA TYR A 31 -13.72 10.99 -1.95
C TYR A 31 -12.69 10.00 -2.51
N ILE A 32 -12.55 8.83 -1.88
CA ILE A 32 -11.66 7.76 -2.35
C ILE A 32 -12.08 7.32 -3.76
N THR A 33 -13.38 7.03 -3.94
CA THR A 33 -13.95 6.59 -5.22
C THR A 33 -13.70 7.62 -6.31
N ASP A 34 -14.03 8.89 -6.06
CA ASP A 34 -13.89 9.97 -7.03
C ASP A 34 -12.44 10.17 -7.45
N THR A 35 -11.52 10.12 -6.48
CA THR A 35 -10.09 10.28 -6.72
C THR A 35 -9.55 9.15 -7.60
N LEU A 36 -9.77 7.90 -7.19
CA LEU A 36 -9.25 6.73 -7.90
C LEU A 36 -9.91 6.56 -9.27
N TYR A 37 -11.21 6.85 -9.38
CA TYR A 37 -11.92 6.81 -10.65
C TYR A 37 -11.31 7.80 -11.67
N LYS A 38 -11.08 9.05 -11.26
CA LYS A 38 -10.44 10.06 -12.13
C LYS A 38 -9.05 9.62 -12.58
N GLN A 39 -8.26 9.02 -11.69
CA GLN A 39 -6.92 8.52 -12.02
C GLN A 39 -6.95 7.32 -12.97
N LEU A 40 -7.89 6.39 -12.79
CA LEU A 40 -8.06 5.26 -13.70
C LEU A 40 -8.43 5.72 -15.11
N ILE A 41 -9.43 6.61 -15.21
CA ILE A 41 -9.87 7.14 -16.51
C ILE A 41 -8.78 7.96 -17.19
N SER A 42 -8.01 8.78 -16.45
CA SER A 42 -6.91 9.55 -17.04
C SER A 42 -5.74 8.68 -17.54
N LYS A 43 -5.64 7.44 -17.06
CA LYS A 43 -4.69 6.41 -17.52
C LYS A 43 -5.28 5.48 -18.58
N GLY A 44 -6.49 5.77 -19.09
CA GLY A 44 -7.15 4.93 -20.10
C GLY A 44 -7.69 3.59 -19.57
N VAL A 45 -7.78 3.42 -18.25
CA VAL A 45 -8.31 2.19 -17.65
C VAL A 45 -9.82 2.27 -17.60
N ALA A 46 -10.48 1.44 -18.40
CA ALA A 46 -11.93 1.28 -18.36
C ALA A 46 -12.37 0.80 -16.96
N CYS A 47 -13.12 1.64 -16.26
CA CYS A 47 -13.64 1.35 -14.94
C CYS A 47 -15.06 1.89 -14.83
N ASP A 48 -15.92 1.14 -14.15
CA ASP A 48 -17.24 1.63 -13.73
C ASP A 48 -17.10 2.22 -12.31
N LYS A 49 -17.45 3.50 -12.15
CA LYS A 49 -17.39 4.19 -10.86
C LYS A 49 -18.26 3.52 -9.80
N ILE A 50 -19.42 2.96 -10.18
CA ILE A 50 -20.32 2.24 -9.30
C ILE A 50 -19.67 0.94 -8.84
N LYS A 51 -19.01 0.22 -9.76
CA LYS A 51 -18.26 -1.01 -9.44
C LYS A 51 -17.10 -0.73 -8.48
N LEU A 52 -16.34 0.35 -8.69
CA LEU A 52 -15.27 0.79 -7.78
C LEU A 52 -15.82 1.16 -6.40
N SER A 53 -16.87 1.98 -6.36
CA SER A 53 -17.54 2.37 -5.09
C SER A 53 -18.03 1.15 -4.33
N ARG A 54 -18.66 0.18 -5.01
CA ARG A 54 -19.12 -1.07 -4.39
C ARG A 54 -17.97 -1.87 -3.80
N PHE A 55 -16.85 -1.98 -4.52
CA PHE A 55 -15.67 -2.66 -3.99
C PHE A 55 -15.11 -1.97 -2.73
N ILE A 56 -14.98 -0.64 -2.75
CA ILE A 56 -14.50 0.13 -1.60
C ILE A 56 -15.45 -0.06 -0.40
N ASN A 57 -16.76 0.00 -0.61
CA ASN A 57 -17.76 -0.25 0.43
C ASN A 57 -17.66 -1.68 1.01
N ASN A 58 -17.47 -2.69 0.15
CA ASN A 58 -17.32 -4.06 0.63
C ASN A 58 -16.08 -4.22 1.53
N VAL A 59 -14.96 -3.59 1.17
CA VAL A 59 -13.72 -3.63 1.96
C VAL A 59 -13.87 -2.81 3.24
N SER A 60 -14.53 -1.65 3.19
CA SER A 60 -14.71 -0.78 4.36
C SER A 60 -15.63 -1.38 5.42
N ASN A 61 -16.55 -2.25 5.02
CA ASN A 61 -17.53 -2.90 5.91
C ASN A 61 -17.01 -4.20 6.54
N LEU A 62 -15.73 -4.53 6.39
CA LEU A 62 -15.09 -5.61 7.15
C LEU A 62 -14.92 -5.19 8.63
N ASP A 63 -14.83 -6.18 9.50
CA ASP A 63 -14.68 -6.02 10.95
C ASP A 63 -13.20 -5.80 11.30
N TYR A 64 -12.77 -4.54 11.27
CA TYR A 64 -11.39 -4.16 11.60
C TYR A 64 -11.10 -4.23 13.10
N GLN A 65 -10.02 -4.92 13.46
CA GLN A 65 -9.42 -4.88 14.78
C GLN A 65 -7.98 -4.36 14.67
N HIS A 66 -7.80 -3.08 14.94
CA HIS A 66 -6.48 -2.50 15.16
C HIS A 66 -6.48 -1.78 16.51
N PRO A 67 -5.47 -1.98 17.37
CA PRO A 67 -5.33 -1.16 18.56
C PRO A 67 -5.32 0.32 18.17
N GLY A 68 -6.33 1.06 18.63
CA GLY A 68 -6.40 2.52 18.53
C GLY A 68 -6.89 3.14 17.20
N LEU A 69 -7.47 2.38 16.25
CA LEU A 69 -7.98 2.96 14.98
C LEU A 69 -9.38 2.45 14.59
N LYS A 70 -10.24 3.35 14.11
CA LYS A 70 -11.53 3.08 13.43
C LYS A 70 -11.32 2.67 11.97
N ALA A 71 -12.33 2.05 11.35
CA ALA A 71 -12.27 1.59 9.94
C ALA A 71 -11.95 2.71 8.93
N GLU A 72 -12.38 3.95 9.18
CA GLU A 72 -12.07 5.09 8.30
C GLU A 72 -10.62 5.57 8.42
N GLU A 73 -9.98 5.34 9.56
CA GLU A 73 -8.56 5.63 9.78
C GLU A 73 -7.69 4.56 9.10
N TYR A 74 -8.18 3.32 9.04
CA TYR A 74 -7.55 2.23 8.31
C TYR A 74 -7.44 2.52 6.81
N LEU A 75 -8.54 2.91 6.15
CA LEU A 75 -8.55 3.12 4.70
C LEU A 75 -7.56 4.18 4.22
N SER A 76 -7.09 5.06 5.12
CA SER A 76 -6.10 6.08 4.78
C SER A 76 -4.83 5.48 4.17
N HIS A 77 -4.32 4.36 4.70
CA HIS A 77 -3.09 3.72 4.20
C HIS A 77 -3.32 2.99 2.87
N PRO A 78 -4.27 2.04 2.73
CA PRO A 78 -4.56 1.40 1.46
C PRO A 78 -4.94 2.40 0.36
N PHE A 79 -5.61 3.50 0.69
CA PHE A 79 -5.88 4.56 -0.26
C PHE A 79 -4.61 5.28 -0.74
N ARG A 80 -3.66 5.62 0.15
CA ARG A 80 -2.37 6.19 -0.26
C ARG A 80 -1.57 5.21 -1.13
N VAL A 81 -1.54 3.93 -0.76
CA VAL A 81 -0.92 2.87 -1.57
C VAL A 81 -1.58 2.83 -2.96
N ALA A 82 -2.91 2.84 -3.03
CA ALA A 82 -3.64 2.88 -4.31
C ALA A 82 -3.33 4.14 -5.14
N LYS A 83 -3.17 5.30 -4.51
CA LYS A 83 -2.76 6.54 -5.21
C LYS A 83 -1.34 6.47 -5.77
N ILE A 84 -0.40 5.85 -5.04
CA ILE A 84 0.96 5.61 -5.53
C ILE A 84 0.88 4.71 -6.76
N ILE A 85 0.18 3.58 -6.68
CA ILE A 85 0.00 2.66 -7.81
C ILE A 85 -0.65 3.35 -9.01
N ALA A 86 -1.76 4.06 -8.80
CA ALA A 86 -2.47 4.75 -9.86
C ALA A 86 -1.63 5.81 -10.59
N SER A 87 -0.64 6.39 -9.90
CA SER A 87 0.18 7.47 -10.45
C SER A 87 1.43 6.93 -11.16
N TYR A 88 2.07 5.92 -10.57
CA TYR A 88 3.40 5.45 -10.96
C TYR A 88 3.43 4.09 -11.67
N SER A 89 2.33 3.35 -11.72
CA SER A 89 2.22 2.16 -12.58
C SER A 89 2.07 2.58 -14.05
N GLU A 90 2.95 2.08 -14.93
CA GLU A 90 2.88 2.34 -16.37
C GLU A 90 1.67 1.64 -17.00
N ASN A 91 1.49 0.36 -16.69
CA ASN A 91 0.41 -0.48 -17.18
C ASN A 91 -0.67 -0.67 -16.11
N LEU A 92 -1.23 0.45 -15.65
CA LEU A 92 -2.26 0.45 -14.62
C LEU A 92 -3.45 -0.40 -15.06
N ASN A 93 -3.96 -1.23 -14.16
CA ASN A 93 -5.23 -1.91 -14.36
C ASN A 93 -6.09 -1.88 -13.09
N TYR A 94 -7.36 -2.21 -13.25
CA TYR A 94 -8.34 -2.15 -12.16
C TYR A 94 -8.00 -3.11 -11.01
N GLU A 95 -7.44 -4.29 -11.30
CA GLU A 95 -7.05 -5.25 -10.27
C GLU A 95 -5.91 -4.71 -9.39
N GLU A 96 -5.00 -3.88 -9.93
CA GLU A 96 -3.95 -3.24 -9.12
C GLU A 96 -4.54 -2.32 -8.06
N ILE A 97 -5.59 -1.56 -8.39
CA ILE A 97 -6.30 -0.70 -7.43
C ILE A 97 -7.04 -1.53 -6.39
N GLN A 98 -7.72 -2.59 -6.82
CA GLN A 98 -8.42 -3.47 -5.89
C GLN A 98 -7.46 -4.13 -4.90
N LEU A 99 -6.32 -4.63 -5.38
CA LEU A 99 -5.32 -5.22 -4.53
C LEU A 99 -4.69 -4.19 -3.59
N ALA A 100 -4.31 -3.00 -4.08
CA ALA A 100 -3.78 -1.92 -3.25
C ALA A 100 -4.71 -1.54 -2.09
N LEU A 101 -6.02 -1.41 -2.37
CA LEU A 101 -7.04 -1.07 -1.38
C LEU A 101 -7.31 -2.17 -0.34
N SER A 102 -6.91 -3.41 -0.62
CA SER A 102 -7.22 -4.57 0.24
C SER A 102 -5.99 -5.37 0.69
N HIS A 103 -4.78 -4.93 0.37
CA HIS A 103 -3.56 -5.73 0.47
C HIS A 103 -3.21 -6.23 1.87
N ASN A 104 -3.74 -5.60 2.92
CA ASN A 104 -3.45 -5.90 4.32
C ASN A 104 -4.69 -6.38 5.09
N VAL A 105 -5.84 -6.62 4.44
CA VAL A 105 -7.09 -6.98 5.15
C VAL A 105 -6.92 -8.22 6.03
N ILE A 106 -6.21 -9.26 5.57
CA ILE A 106 -5.97 -10.49 6.36
C ILE A 106 -5.25 -10.19 7.69
N GLU A 107 -4.44 -9.13 7.74
CA GLU A 107 -3.66 -8.78 8.93
C GLU A 107 -4.45 -7.98 9.97
N VAL A 108 -5.56 -7.37 9.58
CA VAL A 108 -6.21 -6.31 10.39
C VAL A 108 -7.71 -6.50 10.60
N VAL A 109 -8.33 -7.53 10.01
CA VAL A 109 -9.75 -7.85 10.20
C VAL A 109 -9.92 -9.14 11.00
N THR A 110 -11.03 -9.26 11.71
CA THR A 110 -11.44 -10.50 12.40
C THR A 110 -12.32 -11.41 11.56
N ASN A 111 -12.70 -10.98 10.36
CA ASN A 111 -13.53 -11.77 9.47
C ASN A 111 -12.89 -13.11 9.10
N SER A 112 -13.74 -14.11 8.91
CA SER A 112 -13.31 -15.40 8.39
C SER A 112 -12.82 -15.28 6.94
N SER A 113 -12.04 -16.28 6.50
CA SER A 113 -11.57 -16.31 5.11
C SER A 113 -12.71 -16.24 4.09
N ASP A 114 -13.87 -16.85 4.39
CA ASP A 114 -15.03 -16.84 3.49
C ASP A 114 -15.70 -15.46 3.43
N GLN A 115 -15.78 -14.76 4.56
CA GLN A 115 -16.29 -13.38 4.61
C GLN A 115 -15.38 -12.43 3.81
N ILE A 116 -14.06 -12.55 3.97
CA ILE A 116 -13.09 -11.75 3.21
C ILE A 116 -13.20 -12.06 1.71
N LYS A 117 -13.23 -13.35 1.32
CA LYS A 117 -13.40 -13.77 -0.09
C LYS A 117 -14.71 -13.26 -0.69
N LYS A 118 -15.79 -13.17 0.09
CA LYS A 118 -17.06 -12.57 -0.36
C LYS A 118 -16.93 -11.06 -0.63
N ALA A 119 -16.14 -10.35 0.18
CA ALA A 119 -15.95 -8.91 0.01
C ALA A 119 -15.08 -8.57 -1.21
N ILE A 120 -14.00 -9.32 -1.46
CA ILE A 120 -12.96 -8.94 -2.46
C ILE A 120 -12.77 -9.94 -3.60
N SER A 121 -13.41 -11.11 -3.58
CA SER A 121 -13.21 -12.29 -4.44
C SER A 121 -12.12 -13.28 -4.00
N PRO A 122 -12.28 -14.59 -4.29
CA PRO A 122 -11.26 -15.61 -4.03
C PRO A 122 -9.91 -15.35 -4.71
N ARG A 123 -9.93 -14.85 -5.94
CA ARG A 123 -8.71 -14.54 -6.70
C ARG A 123 -7.86 -13.47 -6.01
N LEU A 124 -8.49 -12.38 -5.55
CA LEU A 124 -7.78 -11.33 -4.82
C LEU A 124 -7.33 -11.82 -3.43
N TYR A 125 -8.13 -12.66 -2.77
CA TYR A 125 -7.75 -13.26 -1.48
C TYR A 125 -6.42 -14.02 -1.56
N GLU A 126 -6.21 -14.86 -2.58
CA GLU A 126 -4.94 -15.59 -2.72
C GLU A 126 -3.74 -14.64 -2.97
N LYS A 127 -3.95 -13.53 -3.69
CA LYS A 127 -2.90 -12.51 -3.87
C LYS A 127 -2.59 -11.77 -2.57
N ILE A 128 -3.60 -11.52 -1.74
CA ILE A 128 -3.40 -10.89 -0.43
C ILE A 128 -2.67 -11.85 0.49
N LYS A 129 -3.01 -13.15 0.47
CA LYS A 129 -2.30 -14.18 1.22
C LYS A 129 -0.80 -14.22 0.87
N LEU A 130 -0.46 -14.10 -0.42
CA LEU A 130 0.93 -13.95 -0.87
C LEU A 130 1.60 -12.67 -0.30
N LEU A 131 0.85 -11.58 -0.15
CA LEU A 131 1.35 -10.32 0.40
C LEU A 131 1.41 -10.29 1.93
N THR A 132 0.71 -11.18 2.61
CA THR A 132 0.63 -11.25 4.08
C THR A 132 1.85 -11.94 4.66
N VAL A 133 2.49 -11.28 5.63
CA VAL A 133 3.63 -11.86 6.35
C VAL A 133 3.12 -12.65 7.56
N ASP A 134 3.59 -13.89 7.73
CA ASP A 134 3.45 -14.58 9.01
C ASP A 134 4.27 -13.85 10.09
N ARG A 135 3.56 -13.25 11.04
CA ARG A 135 4.15 -12.45 12.13
C ARG A 135 5.12 -13.25 13.01
N LYS A 136 4.96 -14.57 13.10
CA LYS A 136 5.88 -15.45 13.83
C LYS A 136 7.29 -15.45 13.22
N TYR A 137 7.39 -15.29 11.91
CA TYR A 137 8.64 -15.34 11.15
C TYR A 137 9.04 -13.99 10.55
N GLN A 138 8.43 -12.89 11.02
CA GLN A 138 8.60 -11.55 10.44
C GLN A 138 10.08 -11.10 10.37
N TRP A 139 10.94 -11.57 11.27
CA TRP A 139 12.35 -11.23 11.33
C TRP A 139 13.29 -12.41 11.02
N ASP A 140 12.74 -13.53 10.53
CA ASP A 140 13.53 -14.64 10.00
C ASP A 140 13.92 -14.32 8.54
N TRP A 141 15.22 -14.18 8.29
CA TRP A 141 15.72 -13.79 6.97
C TRP A 141 15.63 -14.89 5.92
N ASN A 142 15.63 -16.17 6.31
CA ASN A 142 15.41 -17.28 5.38
C ASN A 142 13.95 -17.32 4.94
N TYR A 143 13.02 -17.15 5.89
CA TYR A 143 11.60 -16.96 5.61
C TYR A 143 11.38 -15.75 4.70
N LYS A 144 11.96 -14.60 5.02
CA LYS A 144 11.81 -13.36 4.23
C LYS A 144 12.36 -13.52 2.82
N LYS A 145 13.52 -14.17 2.65
CA LYS A 145 14.08 -14.45 1.33
C LYS A 145 13.12 -15.29 0.48
N LYS A 146 12.54 -16.36 1.05
CA LYS A 146 11.55 -17.17 0.34
C LYS A 146 10.29 -16.36 0.00
N TYR A 147 9.75 -15.63 0.97
CA TYR A 147 8.57 -14.76 0.81
C TYR A 147 8.76 -13.73 -0.31
N TYR A 148 9.90 -13.03 -0.34
CA TYR A 148 10.17 -12.04 -1.39
C TYR A 148 10.48 -12.67 -2.76
N ASN A 149 11.06 -13.88 -2.80
CA ASN A 149 11.19 -14.62 -4.05
C ASN A 149 9.80 -14.94 -4.64
N GLU A 150 8.85 -15.41 -3.82
CA GLU A 150 7.48 -15.68 -4.28
C GLU A 150 6.75 -14.40 -4.74
N ILE A 151 6.94 -13.28 -4.03
CA ILE A 151 6.39 -11.98 -4.45
C ILE A 151 6.96 -11.53 -5.80
N LYS A 152 8.26 -11.73 -6.02
CA LYS A 152 8.96 -11.33 -7.25
C LYS A 152 8.36 -11.99 -8.50
N GLU A 153 7.86 -13.22 -8.38
CA GLU A 153 7.19 -13.93 -9.47
C GLU A 153 5.85 -13.29 -9.89
N SER A 154 5.30 -12.39 -9.08
CA SER A 154 4.10 -11.63 -9.41
C SER A 154 4.40 -10.14 -9.54
N ASN A 155 4.40 -9.62 -10.77
CA ASN A 155 4.57 -8.18 -11.04
C ASN A 155 3.57 -7.33 -10.23
N LEU A 156 2.30 -7.76 -10.18
CA LEU A 156 1.25 -7.12 -9.39
C LEU A 156 1.59 -7.12 -7.88
N ALA A 157 1.91 -8.27 -7.28
CA ALA A 157 2.23 -8.31 -5.85
C ALA A 157 3.48 -7.49 -5.51
N SER A 158 4.49 -7.54 -6.39
CA SER A 158 5.71 -6.75 -6.25
C SER A 158 5.43 -5.24 -6.22
N LYS A 159 4.60 -4.73 -7.14
CA LYS A 159 4.20 -3.30 -7.13
C LYS A 159 3.52 -2.90 -5.82
N ILE A 160 2.56 -3.71 -5.37
CA ILE A 160 1.84 -3.42 -4.13
C ILE A 160 2.78 -3.43 -2.93
N LYS A 161 3.70 -4.40 -2.85
CA LYS A 161 4.68 -4.48 -1.76
C LYS A 161 5.63 -3.28 -1.74
N VAL A 162 6.09 -2.82 -2.90
CA VAL A 162 6.90 -1.60 -3.02
C VAL A 162 6.13 -0.38 -2.53
N ALA A 163 4.88 -0.18 -2.99
CA ALA A 163 4.07 0.97 -2.60
C ALA A 163 3.68 0.96 -1.10
N ASP A 164 3.36 -0.21 -0.54
CA ASP A 164 3.10 -0.45 0.89
C ASP A 164 4.32 -0.02 1.74
N LYS A 165 5.51 -0.55 1.39
CA LYS A 165 6.75 -0.25 2.12
C LYS A 165 7.17 1.21 1.98
N LEU A 166 6.96 1.81 0.81
CA LEU A 166 7.19 3.24 0.61
C LEU A 166 6.23 4.09 1.46
N ASP A 167 4.94 3.73 1.55
CA ASP A 167 4.00 4.48 2.40
C ASP A 167 4.38 4.41 3.88
N ASN A 168 4.88 3.26 4.34
CA ASN A 168 5.24 3.02 5.73
C ASN A 168 6.53 3.73 6.16
N ILE A 169 7.48 3.96 5.23
CA ILE A 169 8.80 4.48 5.60
C ILE A 169 8.75 5.85 6.27
N PHE A 170 7.77 6.69 5.90
CA PHE A 170 7.60 8.03 6.43
C PHE A 170 7.23 8.06 7.92
N LEU A 171 6.66 6.98 8.44
CA LEU A 171 6.29 6.84 9.86
C LEU A 171 7.26 5.95 10.65
N LEU A 172 8.29 5.37 10.00
CA LEU A 172 9.17 4.39 10.65
C LEU A 172 9.89 4.95 11.88
N ASN A 173 10.30 6.23 11.83
CA ASN A 173 10.99 6.89 12.95
C ASN A 173 10.12 7.09 14.19
N ASN A 174 8.79 6.98 14.06
CA ASN A 174 7.87 7.03 15.20
C ASN A 174 7.85 5.70 15.97
N ASN A 175 8.44 4.63 15.43
CA ASN A 175 8.54 3.36 16.13
C ASN A 175 9.58 3.47 17.27
N PRO A 176 9.21 3.19 18.53
CA PRO A 176 10.11 3.31 19.66
C PRO A 176 11.21 2.23 19.66
N ASP A 177 11.01 1.09 19.00
CA ASP A 177 11.95 -0.02 18.99
C ASP A 177 13.00 0.12 17.87
N ASN A 178 14.24 0.42 18.28
CA ASN A 178 15.38 0.54 17.37
C ASN A 178 15.72 -0.76 16.63
N LYS A 179 15.49 -1.94 17.23
CA LYS A 179 15.72 -3.24 16.57
C LYS A 179 14.70 -3.44 15.45
N VAL A 180 13.43 -3.11 15.70
CA VAL A 180 12.37 -3.14 14.67
C VAL A 180 12.73 -2.21 13.52
N LYS A 181 13.14 -0.96 13.81
CA LYS A 181 13.56 0.00 12.76
C LYS A 181 14.73 -0.53 11.92
N ARG A 182 15.78 -1.06 12.55
CA ARG A 182 16.94 -1.64 11.83
C ARG A 182 16.54 -2.82 10.95
N ASN A 183 15.72 -3.73 11.46
CA ASN A 183 15.23 -4.87 10.67
C ASN A 183 14.37 -4.41 9.49
N TYR A 184 13.52 -3.40 9.69
CA TYR A 184 12.67 -2.86 8.62
C TYR A 184 13.50 -2.19 7.50
N ILE A 185 14.53 -1.42 7.87
CA ILE A 185 15.48 -0.84 6.91
C ILE A 185 16.21 -1.93 6.14
N TYR A 186 16.75 -2.93 6.84
CA TYR A 186 17.42 -4.05 6.20
C TYR A 186 16.50 -4.81 5.24
N GLU A 187 15.23 -5.02 5.61
CA GLU A 187 14.22 -5.62 4.73
C GLU A 187 14.02 -4.80 3.44
N ILE A 188 13.92 -3.47 3.57
CA ILE A 188 13.77 -2.58 2.41
C ILE A 188 14.99 -2.63 1.51
N GLU A 189 16.19 -2.48 2.06
CA GLU A 189 17.45 -2.47 1.30
C GLU A 189 17.67 -3.80 0.58
N THR A 190 17.42 -4.91 1.28
CA THR A 190 17.76 -6.25 0.79
C THR A 190 16.75 -6.76 -0.24
N PHE A 191 15.46 -6.48 -0.04
CA PHE A 191 14.41 -7.12 -0.83
C PHE A 191 13.53 -6.14 -1.61
N VAL A 192 13.14 -5.02 -1.00
CA VAL A 192 12.13 -4.13 -1.61
C VAL A 192 12.73 -3.22 -2.68
N ILE A 193 13.89 -2.61 -2.43
CA ILE A 193 14.56 -1.77 -3.43
C ILE A 193 14.88 -2.55 -4.72
N PRO A 194 15.39 -3.80 -4.66
CA PRO A 194 15.53 -4.63 -5.86
C PRO A 194 14.22 -4.87 -6.62
N LEU A 195 13.07 -5.00 -5.93
CA LEU A 195 11.77 -5.11 -6.60
C LEU A 195 11.40 -3.81 -7.30
N THR A 196 11.61 -2.65 -6.65
CA THR A 196 11.29 -1.33 -7.21
C THR A 196 11.89 -1.12 -8.59
N CYS A 197 13.16 -1.50 -8.78
CA CYS A 197 13.86 -1.41 -10.07
C CYS A 197 13.12 -2.14 -11.20
N GLY A 198 12.49 -3.27 -10.89
CA GLY A 198 11.81 -4.11 -11.88
C GLY A 198 10.34 -3.75 -12.13
N VAL A 199 9.65 -3.13 -11.17
CA VAL A 199 8.18 -2.94 -11.27
C VAL A 199 7.69 -1.50 -11.13
N LEU A 200 8.47 -0.62 -10.51
CA LEU A 200 8.19 0.81 -10.34
C LEU A 200 9.51 1.63 -10.42
N PRO A 201 10.30 1.52 -11.50
CA PRO A 201 11.65 2.08 -11.57
C PRO A 201 11.70 3.59 -11.33
N VAL A 202 10.65 4.32 -11.74
CA VAL A 202 10.50 5.77 -11.51
C VAL A 202 10.50 6.16 -10.02
N LEU A 203 10.24 5.22 -9.11
CA LEU A 203 10.24 5.44 -7.67
C LEU A 203 11.58 5.09 -7.00
N GLU A 204 12.54 4.48 -7.72
CA GLU A 204 13.75 3.93 -7.11
C GLU A 204 14.58 5.01 -6.40
N GLU A 205 14.93 6.08 -7.11
CA GLU A 205 15.73 7.18 -6.57
C GLU A 205 15.02 7.88 -5.40
N TYR A 206 13.71 8.11 -5.54
CA TYR A 206 12.88 8.70 -4.50
C TYR A 206 12.88 7.82 -3.24
N PHE A 207 12.67 6.51 -3.38
CA PHE A 207 12.63 5.58 -2.26
C PHE A 207 13.99 5.49 -1.56
N LYS A 208 15.10 5.41 -2.31
CA LYS A 208 16.45 5.45 -1.74
C LYS A 208 16.73 6.75 -0.98
N SER A 209 16.27 7.88 -1.51
CA SER A 209 16.42 9.19 -0.86
C SER A 209 15.64 9.26 0.46
N CYS A 210 14.38 8.78 0.48
CA CYS A 210 13.60 8.68 1.72
C CYS A 210 14.28 7.78 2.76
N LEU A 211 14.83 6.65 2.32
CA LEU A 211 15.52 5.71 3.19
C LEU A 211 16.80 6.29 3.80
N ALA A 212 17.56 7.08 3.03
CA ALA A 212 18.74 7.78 3.54
C ALA A 212 18.38 8.76 4.67
N LEU A 213 17.29 9.52 4.52
CA LEU A 213 16.79 10.44 5.56
C LEU A 213 16.36 9.69 6.83
N VAL A 214 15.64 8.59 6.67
CA VAL A 214 15.25 7.75 7.81
C VAL A 214 16.46 7.21 8.56
N LYS A 215 17.50 6.75 7.84
CA LYS A 215 18.74 6.30 8.46
C LYS A 215 19.45 7.41 9.22
N GLN A 216 19.54 8.62 8.65
CA GLN A 216 20.18 9.76 9.33
C GLN A 216 19.53 10.10 10.66
N ASP A 217 18.21 10.08 10.74
CA ASP A 217 17.46 10.35 11.97
C ASP A 217 17.64 9.27 13.04
N MET A 218 17.96 8.02 12.68
CA MET A 218 18.20 6.95 13.66
C MET A 218 19.52 7.06 14.42
N TYR A 219 20.48 7.83 13.90
CA TYR A 219 21.80 8.02 14.50
C TYR A 219 21.97 9.40 15.16
N LYS A 220 20.91 10.21 15.22
CA LYS A 220 20.82 11.43 16.03
C LYS A 220 20.31 11.09 17.42
#